data_AF-A0A9P8N551-F1
#
_entry.id   AF-A0A9P8N551-F1
#
_cell.length_a   1.000
_cell.length_b   1.000
_cell.length_c   1.000
_cell.angle_alpha   90.00
_cell.angle_beta   90.00
_cell.angle_gamma   90.00
#
_symmetry.space_group_name_H-M   'P 1'
#
loop_
_entity.id
_entity.type
_entity.pdbx_description
1 polymer ?
#
loop_
_entity_poly.entity_id
_entity_poly.type
_entity_poly.pdbx_seq_one_letter_code
_entity_poly.pdbx_strand_id
1 'polypeptide(L)'
;MAESDYLLTFVPCKCFLSPLIKVATDKKAESEEKPGPEIPAGSTLSAEVPTAGNKQPPTKSEQAEELSCNNYVEFCSRKYSNITSVGTHSAAFTTPSNPFSNQNLDVTTALNDGANLVQFQIHMKDGAPELCHNENTRAIIFLVSAADREKDPWLLSEFDFFWETPFSPTDSGFPCTVQRPASLTSDDARGRPYILNTSLNREGKIIIPDKDNIQRTNTESGDGSLGLAADKCRNDWGHYPKSFLVDFYEEGAGSVFKAAAKINNVEYKLDCCGKNRWLQLSIGCLTRFRLWGGVGV
;
A
#
# COMPACT_ATOMS: atom_id res chain seq x y z
N MET A 1 21.36 -22.61 3.71
CA MET A 1 19.91 -22.44 3.94
C MET A 1 19.45 -21.45 2.89
N ALA A 2 18.53 -21.84 2.01
CA ALA A 2 18.01 -20.92 1.00
C ALA A 2 16.93 -20.06 1.67
N GLU A 3 17.25 -18.81 1.97
CA GLU A 3 16.26 -17.80 2.33
C GLU A 3 15.48 -17.45 1.06
N SER A 4 14.16 -17.37 1.18
CA SER A 4 13.27 -17.00 0.08
C SER A 4 12.50 -15.76 0.52
N ASP A 5 12.47 -14.75 -0.36
CA ASP A 5 11.71 -13.53 -0.16
C ASP A 5 10.29 -13.73 -0.75
N TYR A 6 9.28 -13.15 -0.12
CA TYR A 6 7.86 -13.30 -0.43
C TYR A 6 7.24 -11.91 -0.45
N LEU A 7 6.28 -11.65 -1.32
CA LEU A 7 5.63 -10.36 -1.45
C LEU A 7 4.11 -10.53 -1.36
N LEU A 8 3.47 -10.01 -0.34
CA LEU A 8 2.01 -9.91 -0.27
C LEU A 8 1.55 -8.60 -0.89
N THR A 9 0.54 -8.66 -1.76
CA THR A 9 -0.24 -7.47 -2.15
C THR A 9 -1.71 -7.68 -1.80
N PHE A 10 -2.32 -6.67 -1.16
CA PHE A 10 -3.69 -6.75 -0.69
C PHE A 10 -4.63 -6.06 -1.68
N VAL A 11 -5.56 -6.82 -2.27
CA VAL A 11 -6.65 -6.21 -3.05
C VAL A 11 -7.80 -5.89 -2.09
N PRO A 12 -8.17 -4.62 -1.89
CA PRO A 12 -9.33 -4.29 -1.08
C PRO A 12 -10.60 -4.72 -1.83
N CYS A 13 -11.39 -5.63 -1.26
CA CYS A 13 -12.76 -5.85 -1.68
C CYS A 13 -13.73 -5.61 -0.53
N LYS A 14 -14.83 -4.94 -0.88
CA LYS A 14 -15.86 -4.39 -0.01
C LYS A 14 -16.39 -5.37 1.03
N CYS A 15 -16.56 -4.83 2.23
CA CYS A 15 -17.51 -5.28 3.24
C CYS A 15 -18.88 -5.55 2.61
N PHE A 16 -19.32 -6.80 2.66
CA PHE A 16 -20.74 -7.13 2.79
C PHE A 16 -20.87 -8.21 3.86
N LEU A 17 -21.36 -7.80 5.03
CA LEU A 17 -21.99 -8.71 5.97
C LEU A 17 -23.29 -9.18 5.34
N SER A 18 -23.35 -10.44 4.89
CA SER A 18 -24.54 -11.29 5.03
C SER A 18 -24.23 -12.75 4.67
N PRO A 19 -24.92 -13.73 5.28
CA PRO A 19 -24.39 -15.09 5.46
C PRO A 19 -24.61 -15.98 4.24
N LEU A 20 -23.69 -16.94 4.08
CA LEU A 20 -23.79 -18.15 3.24
C LEU A 20 -23.97 -17.91 1.73
N ILE A 21 -22.88 -17.99 0.99
CA ILE A 21 -22.92 -18.37 -0.42
C ILE A 21 -22.20 -19.71 -0.58
N LYS A 22 -23.02 -20.74 -0.83
CA LYS A 22 -22.59 -22.03 -1.37
C LYS A 22 -21.93 -21.79 -2.73
N VAL A 23 -20.76 -22.40 -2.93
CA VAL A 23 -20.11 -22.46 -4.24
C VAL A 23 -21.03 -23.21 -5.20
N ALA A 24 -21.65 -22.48 -6.13
CA ALA A 24 -22.27 -23.05 -7.31
C ALA A 24 -21.22 -23.11 -8.42
N THR A 25 -20.79 -24.31 -8.76
CA THR A 25 -20.10 -24.60 -10.01
C THR A 25 -21.14 -24.72 -11.10
N ASP A 26 -21.10 -23.87 -12.15
CA ASP A 26 -21.16 -24.35 -13.54
C ASP A 26 -21.10 -23.21 -14.59
N LYS A 27 -20.19 -23.45 -15.56
CA LYS A 27 -20.30 -23.34 -17.02
C LYS A 27 -20.98 -22.12 -17.68
N LYS A 28 -20.12 -21.41 -18.45
CA LYS A 28 -20.31 -20.86 -19.81
C LYS A 28 -21.58 -20.03 -20.08
N ALA A 29 -21.41 -18.71 -20.21
CA ALA A 29 -22.26 -17.88 -21.08
C ALA A 29 -21.44 -16.72 -21.66
N GLU A 30 -21.38 -16.69 -22.99
CA GLU A 30 -20.88 -15.60 -23.83
C GLU A 30 -21.63 -14.28 -23.58
N SER A 31 -20.90 -13.18 -23.74
CA SER A 31 -21.35 -11.79 -23.64
C SER A 31 -22.15 -11.35 -24.86
N GLU A 32 -23.32 -10.73 -24.64
CA GLU A 32 -23.86 -9.71 -25.54
C GLU A 32 -23.82 -8.35 -24.83
N GLU A 33 -23.09 -7.40 -25.41
CA GLU A 33 -22.92 -6.03 -24.95
C GLU A 33 -24.04 -5.15 -25.53
N LYS A 34 -24.72 -4.36 -24.68
CA LYS A 34 -25.67 -3.32 -25.10
C LYS A 34 -25.16 -1.95 -24.66
N PRO A 35 -25.20 -0.91 -25.52
CA PRO A 35 -24.63 0.40 -25.24
C PRO A 35 -25.52 1.21 -24.28
N GLY A 36 -24.87 2.01 -23.43
CA GLY A 36 -25.50 2.84 -22.40
C GLY A 36 -26.21 4.08 -22.93
N PRO A 37 -27.09 4.72 -22.12
CA PRO A 37 -27.85 5.89 -22.53
C PRO A 37 -27.03 7.20 -22.42
N GLU A 38 -27.21 8.08 -23.40
CA GLU A 38 -26.69 9.45 -23.45
C GLU A 38 -27.37 10.37 -22.41
N ILE A 39 -26.61 11.32 -21.85
CA ILE A 39 -27.11 12.38 -20.96
C ILE A 39 -27.05 13.74 -21.69
N PRO A 40 -28.13 14.55 -21.69
CA PRO A 40 -28.17 15.83 -22.39
C PRO A 40 -27.45 16.96 -21.62
N ALA A 41 -26.90 17.89 -22.40
CA ALA A 41 -26.19 19.07 -21.93
C ALA A 41 -27.15 20.17 -21.43
N GLY A 42 -26.75 20.83 -20.33
CA GLY A 42 -27.26 22.16 -19.95
C GLY A 42 -27.68 22.28 -18.49
N SER A 43 -26.78 22.76 -17.64
CA SER A 43 -27.16 23.53 -16.44
C SER A 43 -26.00 24.43 -16.01
N THR A 44 -26.24 25.73 -16.06
CA THR A 44 -25.37 26.82 -15.62
C THR A 44 -25.21 26.80 -14.10
N LEU A 45 -23.97 26.74 -13.61
CA LEU A 45 -23.64 26.95 -12.20
C LEU A 45 -23.05 28.34 -12.01
N SER A 46 -23.81 29.20 -11.33
CA SER A 46 -23.32 30.46 -10.76
C SER A 46 -22.26 30.18 -9.70
N ALA A 47 -21.14 30.89 -9.77
CA ALA A 47 -20.11 30.87 -8.74
C ALA A 47 -20.56 31.72 -7.54
N GLU A 48 -20.72 31.10 -6.37
CA GLU A 48 -20.69 31.80 -5.09
C GLU A 48 -19.33 31.61 -4.42
N VAL A 49 -18.79 32.72 -3.92
CA VAL A 49 -17.52 32.87 -3.21
C VAL A 49 -17.65 32.24 -1.81
N PRO A 50 -16.71 31.42 -1.31
CA PRO A 50 -16.84 30.85 0.02
C PRO A 50 -16.43 31.88 1.08
N THR A 51 -17.39 32.27 1.92
CA THR A 51 -17.16 32.88 3.23
C THR A 51 -16.78 31.80 4.24
N ALA A 52 -15.83 32.12 5.12
CA ALA A 52 -15.38 31.24 6.20
C ALA A 52 -16.53 30.97 7.18
N GLY A 53 -17.01 29.72 7.23
CA GLY A 53 -18.04 29.25 8.15
C GLY A 53 -17.68 27.90 8.77
N ASN A 54 -17.93 27.76 10.07
CA ASN A 54 -17.74 26.57 10.90
C ASN A 54 -18.10 25.25 10.17
N LYS A 55 -17.11 24.39 9.89
CA LYS A 55 -17.39 23.03 9.39
C LYS A 55 -17.99 22.18 10.51
N GLN A 56 -19.21 21.68 10.27
CA GLN A 56 -19.85 20.63 11.05
C GLN A 56 -19.02 19.34 10.92
N PRO A 57 -18.80 18.57 12.00
CA PRO A 57 -18.09 17.31 11.91
C PRO A 57 -18.85 16.30 11.04
N PRO A 58 -18.14 15.48 10.25
CA PRO A 58 -18.73 14.57 9.28
C PRO A 58 -19.58 13.48 9.95
N THR A 59 -20.62 13.06 9.24
CA THR A 59 -21.54 12.00 9.63
C THR A 59 -20.90 10.61 9.55
N LYS A 60 -21.47 9.62 10.25
CA LYS A 60 -20.96 8.23 10.28
C LYS A 60 -20.90 7.57 8.89
N SER A 61 -21.74 8.01 7.93
CA SER A 61 -21.66 7.58 6.53
C SER A 61 -20.51 8.26 5.77
N GLU A 62 -20.26 9.54 6.00
CA GLU A 62 -19.11 10.25 5.40
C GLU A 62 -17.76 9.69 5.89
N GLN A 63 -17.66 9.27 7.16
CA GLN A 63 -16.45 8.62 7.68
C GLN A 63 -16.27 7.17 7.19
N ALA A 64 -17.37 6.46 6.93
CA ALA A 64 -17.32 5.13 6.32
C ALA A 64 -16.96 5.19 4.82
N GLU A 65 -17.33 6.27 4.13
CA GLU A 65 -16.84 6.53 2.78
C GLU A 65 -15.35 6.85 2.78
N GLU A 66 -14.86 7.72 3.67
CA GLU A 66 -13.44 8.12 3.74
C GLU A 66 -12.47 6.94 3.98
N LEU A 67 -12.90 5.88 4.67
CA LEU A 67 -12.11 4.67 4.92
C LEU A 67 -12.24 3.59 3.84
N SER A 68 -12.98 3.85 2.76
CA SER A 68 -13.14 2.89 1.67
C SER A 68 -11.90 2.84 0.75
N CYS A 69 -11.75 1.72 0.04
CA CYS A 69 -10.77 1.57 -1.06
C CYS A 69 -9.33 1.96 -0.69
N ASN A 70 -8.82 1.40 0.41
CA ASN A 70 -7.49 1.68 0.96
C ASN A 70 -7.33 3.12 1.49
N ASN A 71 -8.37 3.63 2.16
CA ASN A 71 -8.45 4.98 2.77
C ASN A 71 -8.59 6.15 1.79
N TYR A 72 -9.02 5.89 0.55
CA TYR A 72 -9.26 6.91 -0.47
C TYR A 72 -10.46 6.52 -1.34
N VAL A 73 -11.56 7.25 -1.24
CA VAL A 73 -12.75 7.05 -2.09
C VAL A 73 -12.42 7.18 -3.58
N GLU A 74 -11.45 8.03 -3.91
CA GLU A 74 -10.95 8.29 -5.25
C GLU A 74 -10.30 7.05 -5.88
N PHE A 75 -9.91 6.06 -5.07
CA PHE A 75 -9.37 4.79 -5.54
C PHE A 75 -10.45 3.78 -5.91
N CYS A 76 -11.70 3.95 -5.44
CA CYS A 76 -12.76 2.98 -5.71
C CYS A 76 -13.11 2.81 -7.19
N SER A 77 -12.94 3.86 -7.99
CA SER A 77 -13.17 3.84 -9.44
C SER A 77 -11.87 3.75 -10.26
N ARG A 78 -10.71 3.71 -9.58
CA ARG A 78 -9.41 3.71 -10.24
C ARG A 78 -8.91 2.28 -10.46
N LYS A 79 -8.33 2.04 -11.64
CA LYS A 79 -7.65 0.76 -11.90
C LYS A 79 -6.54 0.55 -10.88
N TYR A 80 -6.49 -0.63 -10.27
CA TYR A 80 -5.47 -0.98 -9.28
C TYR A 80 -4.04 -0.80 -9.82
N SER A 81 -3.82 -1.04 -11.11
CA SER A 81 -2.54 -0.83 -11.79
C SER A 81 -2.10 0.64 -11.88
N ASN A 82 -3.01 1.59 -11.65
CA ASN A 82 -2.76 3.03 -11.70
C ASN A 82 -2.85 3.67 -10.29
N ILE A 83 -2.51 2.90 -9.26
CA ILE A 83 -2.40 3.36 -7.87
C ILE A 83 -1.03 2.96 -7.34
N THR A 84 -0.19 3.93 -7.00
CA THR A 84 1.07 3.68 -6.28
C THR A 84 0.78 3.49 -4.80
N SER A 85 1.20 2.37 -4.22
CA SER A 85 1.01 2.09 -2.80
C SER A 85 2.33 2.17 -2.02
N VAL A 86 2.24 2.27 -0.70
CA VAL A 86 3.39 2.03 0.18
C VAL A 86 3.44 0.55 0.49
N GLY A 87 4.64 -0.01 0.46
CA GLY A 87 4.89 -1.35 0.95
C GLY A 87 6.12 -1.46 1.82
N THR A 88 6.10 -2.44 2.71
CA THR A 88 7.10 -2.59 3.77
C THR A 88 8.06 -3.73 3.42
N HIS A 89 9.34 -3.41 3.37
CA HIS A 89 10.40 -4.39 3.20
C HIS A 89 10.57 -5.18 4.50
N SER A 90 10.68 -6.51 4.40
CA SER A 90 10.93 -7.38 5.56
C SER A 90 9.98 -7.07 6.73
N ALA A 91 8.69 -7.01 6.44
CA ALA A 91 7.63 -6.44 7.29
C ALA A 91 7.48 -7.11 8.68
N ALA A 92 7.95 -8.36 8.83
CA ALA A 92 7.92 -9.09 10.10
C ALA A 92 9.16 -8.86 10.97
N PHE A 93 10.21 -8.20 10.46
CA PHE A 93 11.46 -7.97 11.19
C PHE A 93 11.33 -6.73 12.07
N THR A 94 10.65 -6.89 13.21
CA THR A 94 10.28 -5.82 14.15
C THR A 94 10.94 -5.91 15.52
N THR A 95 11.91 -6.81 15.69
CA THR A 95 12.57 -7.04 16.98
C THR A 95 13.23 -5.74 17.49
N PRO A 96 12.84 -5.22 18.66
CA PRO A 96 13.44 -4.01 19.21
C PRO A 96 14.96 -4.19 19.41
N SER A 97 15.71 -3.11 19.19
CA SER A 97 17.18 -3.09 19.35
C SER A 97 17.97 -4.08 18.49
N ASN A 98 17.34 -4.64 17.45
CA ASN A 98 18.03 -5.49 16.47
C ASN A 98 18.49 -4.63 15.27
N PRO A 99 19.79 -4.65 14.90
CA PRO A 99 20.32 -3.91 13.75
C PRO A 99 19.81 -4.46 12.41
N PHE A 100 19.28 -5.68 12.37
CA PHE A 100 18.69 -6.32 11.19
C PHE A 100 17.17 -6.10 11.06
N SER A 101 16.53 -5.44 12.03
CA SER A 101 15.10 -5.10 11.90
C SER A 101 14.89 -4.11 10.76
N ASN A 102 13.77 -4.24 10.05
CA ASN A 102 13.39 -3.40 8.93
C ASN A 102 12.20 -2.51 9.22
N GLN A 103 11.40 -2.83 10.25
CA GLN A 103 10.25 -2.03 10.69
C GLN A 103 10.25 -1.95 12.21
N ASN A 104 9.58 -0.96 12.82
CA ASN A 104 9.33 -0.94 14.27
C ASN A 104 7.90 -1.37 14.64
N LEU A 105 6.98 -1.42 13.67
CA LEU A 105 5.57 -1.76 13.87
C LEU A 105 5.23 -3.08 13.15
N ASP A 106 4.32 -3.86 13.74
CA ASP A 106 3.91 -5.14 13.17
C ASP A 106 3.13 -4.99 11.85
N VAL A 107 3.03 -6.10 11.12
CA VAL A 107 2.35 -6.17 9.82
C VAL A 107 0.92 -5.65 9.90
N THR A 108 0.17 -6.00 10.95
CA THR A 108 -1.24 -5.60 11.07
C THR A 108 -1.35 -4.09 11.22
N THR A 109 -0.44 -3.51 11.99
CA THR A 109 -0.33 -2.07 12.18
C THR A 109 0.05 -1.37 10.87
N ALA A 110 1.03 -1.88 10.12
CA ALA A 110 1.40 -1.34 8.82
C ALA A 110 0.23 -1.33 7.83
N LEU A 111 -0.54 -2.41 7.78
CA LEU A 111 -1.73 -2.51 6.94
C LEU A 111 -2.82 -1.52 7.38
N ASN A 112 -3.06 -1.40 8.68
CA ASN A 112 -4.02 -0.43 9.23
C ASN A 112 -3.60 1.03 8.96
N ASP A 113 -2.30 1.30 8.90
CA ASP A 113 -1.77 2.62 8.60
C ASP A 113 -1.89 3.00 7.11
N GLY A 114 -2.02 1.99 6.23
CA GLY A 114 -2.31 2.15 4.81
C GLY A 114 -1.32 1.48 3.86
N ALA A 115 -0.36 0.70 4.39
CA ALA A 115 0.48 -0.15 3.55
C ALA A 115 -0.40 -1.18 2.83
N ASN A 116 -0.12 -1.43 1.56
CA ASN A 116 -0.90 -2.35 0.73
C ASN A 116 -0.05 -3.49 0.15
N LEU A 117 1.27 -3.40 0.35
CA LEU A 117 2.24 -4.41 -0.03
C LEU A 117 3.14 -4.69 1.17
N VAL A 118 3.46 -5.94 1.44
CA VAL A 118 4.40 -6.32 2.51
C VAL A 118 5.31 -7.40 1.97
N GLN A 119 6.61 -7.27 2.19
CA GLN A 119 7.58 -8.27 1.81
C GLN A 119 8.05 -9.03 3.05
N PHE A 120 8.17 -10.35 2.96
CA PHE A 120 8.63 -11.22 4.04
C PHE A 120 9.83 -12.02 3.58
N GLN A 121 10.69 -12.39 4.52
CA GLN A 121 11.61 -13.50 4.33
C GLN A 121 11.04 -14.68 5.11
N ILE A 122 10.80 -15.80 4.45
CA ILE A 122 10.21 -16.99 5.08
C ILE A 122 11.16 -18.16 4.94
N HIS A 123 11.27 -18.94 6.02
CA HIS A 123 11.98 -20.20 6.01
C HIS A 123 11.03 -21.33 5.57
N MET A 124 11.55 -22.20 4.71
CA MET A 124 10.85 -23.43 4.36
C MET A 124 10.94 -24.42 5.52
N LYS A 125 9.79 -24.92 5.99
CA LYS A 125 9.71 -25.96 7.01
C LYS A 125 9.15 -27.23 6.37
N ASP A 126 9.91 -28.31 6.44
CA ASP A 126 9.58 -29.59 5.82
C ASP A 126 9.21 -29.48 4.32
N GLY A 127 9.82 -28.51 3.63
CA GLY A 127 9.60 -28.26 2.21
C GLY A 127 8.33 -27.46 1.87
N ALA A 128 7.66 -26.84 2.85
CA ALA A 128 6.54 -25.94 2.65
C ALA A 128 6.79 -24.55 3.29
N PRO A 129 6.27 -23.46 2.70
CA PRO A 129 6.30 -22.15 3.34
C PRO A 129 5.27 -22.11 4.48
N GLU A 130 5.65 -21.65 5.66
CA GLU A 130 4.73 -21.47 6.80
C GLU A 130 4.49 -19.97 7.02
N LEU A 131 3.24 -19.52 6.78
CA LEU A 131 2.79 -18.15 7.02
C LEU A 131 1.42 -18.18 7.71
N CYS A 132 1.32 -17.59 8.90
CA CYS A 132 0.07 -17.46 9.64
C CYS A 132 -0.46 -16.03 9.51
N HIS A 133 -1.72 -15.86 9.10
CA HIS A 133 -2.40 -14.57 9.08
C HIS A 133 -3.85 -14.71 9.57
N ASN A 134 -4.37 -13.67 10.22
CA ASN A 134 -5.69 -13.70 10.89
C ASN A 134 -6.86 -13.83 9.90
N GLU A 135 -8.02 -14.26 10.41
CA GLU A 135 -9.21 -14.53 9.61
C GLU A 135 -9.83 -13.26 8.96
N ASN A 136 -10.49 -13.44 7.80
CA ASN A 136 -11.27 -12.44 7.04
C ASN A 136 -10.51 -11.36 6.24
N THR A 137 -9.22 -11.56 5.95
CA THR A 137 -8.47 -10.74 5.00
C THR A 137 -8.06 -11.55 3.77
N ARG A 138 -8.30 -11.00 2.58
CA ARG A 138 -7.86 -11.60 1.31
C ARG A 138 -6.52 -11.01 0.92
N ALA A 139 -5.48 -11.84 0.93
CA ALA A 139 -4.14 -11.50 0.44
C ALA A 139 -3.89 -12.15 -0.92
N ILE A 140 -3.14 -11.47 -1.78
CA ILE A 140 -2.45 -12.10 -2.91
C ILE A 140 -1.00 -12.28 -2.49
N ILE A 141 -0.49 -13.50 -2.58
CA ILE A 141 0.85 -13.85 -2.13
C ILE A 141 1.70 -14.14 -3.36
N PHE A 142 2.77 -13.38 -3.50
CA PHE A 142 3.80 -13.55 -4.51
C PHE A 142 5.08 -14.12 -3.87
N LEU A 143 5.85 -14.85 -4.66
CA LEU A 143 7.10 -15.48 -4.31
C LEU A 143 8.21 -14.92 -5.19
N VAL A 144 9.29 -14.46 -4.56
CA VAL A 144 10.50 -14.00 -5.26
C VAL A 144 11.28 -15.20 -5.80
N SER A 145 11.24 -16.34 -5.11
CA SER A 145 11.89 -17.58 -5.53
C SER A 145 10.99 -18.80 -5.27
N ALA A 146 11.12 -19.82 -6.13
CA ALA A 146 10.53 -21.14 -5.95
C ALA A 146 8.98 -21.22 -5.95
N ALA A 147 8.30 -20.39 -6.74
CA ALA A 147 6.87 -20.59 -7.02
C ALA A 147 6.64 -21.83 -7.88
N ASP A 148 6.44 -22.98 -7.22
CA ASP A 148 5.89 -24.16 -7.88
C ASP A 148 4.36 -24.07 -7.84
N ARG A 149 3.77 -23.56 -8.93
CA ARG A 149 2.31 -23.46 -9.06
C ARG A 149 1.60 -24.81 -9.12
N GLU A 150 2.31 -25.91 -9.42
CA GLU A 150 1.72 -27.25 -9.37
C GLU A 150 1.58 -27.73 -7.92
N LYS A 151 2.54 -27.36 -7.07
CA LYS A 151 2.53 -27.70 -5.64
C LYS A 151 1.67 -26.75 -4.81
N ASP A 152 1.79 -25.44 -5.05
CA ASP A 152 1.18 -24.38 -4.27
C ASP A 152 0.46 -23.36 -5.19
N PRO A 153 -0.71 -23.71 -5.77
CA PRO A 153 -1.37 -22.91 -6.80
C PRO A 153 -1.88 -21.53 -6.33
N TRP A 154 -1.91 -21.31 -5.02
CA TRP A 154 -2.27 -20.04 -4.40
C TRP A 154 -1.08 -19.08 -4.27
N LEU A 155 0.14 -19.54 -4.56
CA LEU A 155 1.36 -18.74 -4.59
C LEU A 155 1.68 -18.31 -6.02
N LEU A 156 1.76 -17.00 -6.25
CA LEU A 156 2.13 -16.43 -7.54
C LEU A 156 3.64 -16.18 -7.60
N SER A 157 4.28 -16.35 -8.76
CA SER A 157 5.64 -15.83 -8.96
C SER A 157 5.59 -14.31 -9.03
N GLU A 158 6.35 -13.60 -8.20
CA GLU A 158 6.44 -12.13 -8.23
C GLU A 158 6.87 -11.65 -9.61
N PHE A 159 7.94 -12.25 -10.13
CA PHE A 159 8.57 -11.86 -11.38
C PHE A 159 7.82 -12.27 -12.64
N ASP A 160 6.65 -12.90 -12.50
CA ASP A 160 5.69 -13.03 -13.61
C ASP A 160 4.87 -11.75 -13.79
N PHE A 161 4.62 -11.02 -12.69
CA PHE A 161 3.69 -9.89 -12.65
C PHE A 161 4.38 -8.56 -12.38
N PHE A 162 5.53 -8.58 -11.71
CA PHE A 162 6.30 -7.41 -11.34
C PHE A 162 7.72 -7.49 -11.89
N TRP A 163 8.36 -6.34 -11.96
CA TRP A 163 9.80 -6.24 -11.89
C TRP A 163 10.19 -5.31 -10.75
N GLU A 164 11.44 -5.36 -10.34
CA GLU A 164 11.95 -4.53 -9.25
C GLU A 164 13.22 -3.81 -9.66
N THR A 165 13.37 -2.59 -9.13
CA THR A 165 14.64 -1.86 -9.11
C THR A 165 15.68 -2.63 -8.26
N PRO A 166 16.92 -2.14 -8.10
CA PRO A 166 17.94 -2.89 -7.39
C PRO A 166 17.53 -3.37 -6.00
N PHE A 167 17.70 -4.68 -5.78
CA PHE A 167 17.57 -5.38 -4.51
C PHE A 167 18.70 -4.98 -3.55
N SER A 168 18.35 -4.87 -2.27
CA SER A 168 19.25 -4.44 -1.19
C SER A 168 20.08 -3.20 -1.58
N PRO A 169 19.42 -2.08 -1.98
CA PRO A 169 20.12 -0.94 -2.53
C PRO A 169 21.08 -0.34 -1.50
N THR A 170 22.32 -0.06 -1.90
CA THR A 170 23.32 0.70 -1.14
C THR A 170 23.58 2.08 -1.76
N ASP A 171 23.16 2.27 -3.00
CA ASP A 171 23.16 3.56 -3.69
C ASP A 171 21.92 4.39 -3.33
N SER A 172 22.14 5.46 -2.57
CA SER A 172 21.10 6.43 -2.18
C SER A 172 20.47 7.19 -3.36
N GLY A 173 21.02 7.08 -4.56
CA GLY A 173 20.44 7.61 -5.79
C GLY A 173 19.22 6.82 -6.29
N PHE A 174 19.04 5.58 -5.80
CA PHE A 174 17.97 4.65 -6.17
C PHE A 174 17.78 4.57 -7.70
N PRO A 175 18.76 4.01 -8.44
CA PRO A 175 18.71 3.95 -9.89
C PRO A 175 17.49 3.16 -10.37
N CYS A 176 16.77 3.72 -11.33
CA CYS A 176 15.53 3.17 -11.88
C CYS A 176 15.78 2.11 -12.96
N THR A 177 16.64 1.13 -12.66
CA THR A 177 17.02 0.06 -13.60
C THR A 177 16.31 -1.24 -13.25
N VAL A 178 15.85 -1.98 -14.26
CA VAL A 178 15.35 -3.35 -14.07
C VAL A 178 16.49 -4.21 -13.54
N GLN A 179 16.36 -4.72 -12.32
CA GLN A 179 17.32 -5.68 -11.77
C GLN A 179 16.69 -7.07 -11.65
N ARG A 180 15.42 -7.15 -11.25
CA ARG A 180 14.74 -8.43 -11.04
C ARG A 180 13.43 -8.53 -11.83
N PRO A 181 13.20 -9.59 -12.61
CA PRO A 181 14.14 -10.68 -12.88
C PRO A 181 15.22 -10.26 -13.90
N ALA A 182 16.42 -10.82 -13.78
CA ALA A 182 17.57 -10.44 -14.61
C ALA A 182 17.39 -10.72 -16.12
N SER A 183 16.44 -11.60 -16.48
CA SER A 183 16.12 -11.92 -17.87
C SER A 183 15.11 -10.96 -18.51
N LEU A 184 14.49 -10.05 -17.75
CA LEU A 184 13.48 -9.16 -18.29
C LEU A 184 14.13 -8.04 -19.10
N THR A 185 13.74 -7.91 -20.36
CA THR A 185 14.20 -6.82 -21.22
C THR A 185 13.54 -5.50 -20.82
N SER A 186 14.18 -4.37 -21.15
CA SER A 186 13.57 -3.07 -20.90
C SER A 186 12.26 -2.87 -21.67
N ASP A 187 12.10 -3.46 -22.86
CA ASP A 187 10.87 -3.35 -23.64
C ASP A 187 9.72 -4.12 -22.99
N ASP A 188 9.98 -5.34 -22.50
CA ASP A 188 8.99 -6.13 -21.77
C ASP A 188 8.62 -5.47 -20.44
N ALA A 189 9.59 -4.83 -19.77
CA ALA A 189 9.39 -4.14 -18.50
C ALA A 189 8.41 -2.95 -18.60
N ARG A 190 8.28 -2.29 -19.77
CA ARG A 190 7.34 -1.17 -19.97
C ARG A 190 5.87 -1.59 -19.86
N GLY A 191 5.56 -2.85 -20.15
CA GLY A 191 4.22 -3.40 -20.05
C GLY A 191 3.85 -3.92 -18.66
N ARG A 192 4.75 -3.81 -17.68
CA ARG A 192 4.65 -4.53 -16.41
C ARG A 192 4.77 -3.57 -15.21
N PRO A 193 3.91 -3.70 -14.19
CA PRO A 193 4.06 -2.91 -12.98
C PRO A 193 5.38 -3.22 -12.28
N TYR A 194 5.90 -2.27 -11.52
CA TYR A 194 7.17 -2.45 -10.82
C TYR A 194 7.16 -1.96 -9.39
N ILE A 195 8.08 -2.51 -8.62
CA ILE A 195 8.34 -2.15 -7.24
C ILE A 195 9.61 -1.30 -7.23
N LEU A 196 9.48 -0.10 -6.65
CA LEU A 196 10.61 0.80 -6.43
C LEU A 196 11.14 0.55 -5.02
N ASN A 197 12.28 -0.13 -4.95
CA ASN A 197 13.00 -0.40 -3.71
C ASN A 197 13.82 0.81 -3.28
N THR A 198 13.39 1.43 -2.17
CA THR A 198 14.09 2.54 -1.52
C THR A 198 14.51 2.20 -0.09
N SER A 199 14.55 0.90 0.25
CA SER A 199 15.07 0.38 1.52
C SER A 199 16.60 0.43 1.51
N LEU A 200 17.16 1.62 1.73
CA LEU A 200 18.60 1.85 1.70
C LEU A 200 19.34 1.02 2.76
N ASN A 201 20.46 0.44 2.38
CA ASN A 201 21.31 -0.36 3.23
C ASN A 201 22.72 0.24 3.34
N ARG A 202 23.40 -0.08 4.44
CA ARG A 202 24.83 0.20 4.63
C ARG A 202 25.66 -1.03 4.34
N GLU A 203 26.77 -0.81 3.63
CA GLU A 203 27.77 -1.84 3.37
C GLU A 203 28.64 -2.11 4.60
N GLY A 204 29.07 -3.37 4.73
CA GLY A 204 29.90 -3.86 5.83
C GLY A 204 30.21 -5.35 5.63
N LYS A 205 30.60 -6.05 6.71
CA LYS A 205 30.72 -7.52 6.66
C LYS A 205 29.38 -8.21 6.43
N ILE A 206 28.30 -7.56 6.87
CA ILE A 206 26.91 -7.94 6.64
C ILE A 206 26.18 -6.65 6.27
N ILE A 207 25.32 -6.72 5.26
CA ILE A 207 24.47 -5.61 4.83
C ILE A 207 23.34 -5.45 5.86
N ILE A 208 23.11 -4.21 6.30
CA ILE A 208 22.04 -3.87 7.26
C ILE A 208 21.27 -2.63 6.80
N PRO A 209 20.01 -2.46 7.21
CA PRO A 209 19.23 -1.25 6.95
C PRO A 209 19.94 0.03 7.41
N ASP A 210 19.92 1.07 6.58
CA ASP A 210 20.50 2.37 6.87
C ASP A 210 19.55 3.27 7.67
N LYS A 211 19.38 2.93 8.96
CA LYS A 211 18.55 3.70 9.90
C LYS A 211 18.97 5.17 10.01
N ASP A 212 20.26 5.50 9.82
CA ASP A 212 20.77 6.86 10.00
C ASP A 212 20.28 7.80 8.88
N ASN A 213 19.96 7.24 7.71
CA ASN A 213 19.43 7.97 6.56
C ASN A 213 17.92 7.89 6.40
N ILE A 214 17.19 7.28 7.34
CA ILE A 214 15.77 6.98 7.17
C ILE A 214 14.91 8.23 6.96
N GLN A 215 15.23 9.32 7.68
CA GLN A 215 14.54 10.60 7.56
C GLN A 215 14.82 11.30 6.23
N ARG A 216 15.86 10.87 5.49
CA ARG A 216 16.16 11.37 4.14
C ARG A 216 15.47 10.51 3.10
N THR A 217 15.58 9.20 3.20
CA THR A 217 14.99 8.25 2.23
C THR A 217 13.47 8.29 2.28
N ASN A 218 12.87 8.33 3.48
CA ASN A 218 11.42 8.34 3.69
C ASN A 218 10.86 9.77 3.60
N THR A 219 11.07 10.46 2.48
CA THR A 219 10.51 11.80 2.22
C THR A 219 9.94 11.97 0.82
N GLU A 220 9.10 12.99 0.65
CA GLU A 220 8.39 13.30 -0.61
C GLU A 220 9.27 13.94 -1.69
N SER A 221 10.43 14.48 -1.30
CA SER A 221 11.28 15.28 -2.20
C SER A 221 12.65 15.50 -1.58
N GLY A 222 13.62 15.88 -2.41
CA GLY A 222 15.00 16.12 -1.99
C GLY A 222 15.91 14.95 -2.35
N ASP A 223 17.20 15.13 -2.15
CA ASP A 223 18.21 14.20 -2.65
C ASP A 223 18.16 12.84 -1.94
N GLY A 224 18.03 11.81 -2.78
CA GLY A 224 17.84 10.41 -2.39
C GLY A 224 16.63 10.17 -1.50
N SER A 225 15.57 10.97 -1.70
CA SER A 225 14.22 10.70 -1.21
C SER A 225 13.49 9.71 -2.11
N LEU A 226 12.53 8.97 -1.54
CA LEU A 226 11.68 8.08 -2.33
C LEU A 226 10.85 8.85 -3.38
N GLY A 227 10.44 10.08 -3.08
CA GLY A 227 9.65 10.89 -4.01
C GLY A 227 10.47 11.32 -5.23
N LEU A 228 11.72 11.73 -5.03
CA LEU A 228 12.63 12.02 -6.15
C LEU A 228 12.93 10.77 -6.99
N ALA A 229 13.14 9.62 -6.34
CA ALA A 229 13.34 8.35 -7.03
C ALA A 229 12.11 7.97 -7.87
N ALA A 230 10.91 8.16 -7.33
CA ALA A 230 9.65 7.92 -8.05
C ALA A 230 9.53 8.79 -9.30
N ASP A 231 9.84 10.09 -9.19
CA ASP A 231 9.77 11.03 -10.32
C ASP A 231 10.81 10.70 -11.40
N LYS A 232 12.02 10.29 -11.00
CA LYS A 232 13.03 9.77 -11.94
C LYS A 232 12.52 8.53 -12.67
N CYS A 233 12.00 7.55 -11.94
CA CYS A 233 11.51 6.32 -12.57
C CYS A 233 10.32 6.57 -13.50
N ARG A 234 9.44 7.51 -13.15
CA ARG A 234 8.37 7.94 -14.07
C ARG A 234 8.93 8.49 -15.37
N ASN A 235 9.99 9.29 -15.32
CA ASN A 235 10.60 9.85 -16.53
C ASN A 235 11.22 8.75 -17.41
N ASP A 236 11.83 7.74 -16.81
CA ASP A 236 12.48 6.64 -17.53
C ASP A 236 11.47 5.63 -18.12
N TRP A 237 10.41 5.33 -17.37
CA TRP A 237 9.46 4.24 -17.66
C TRP A 237 8.09 4.71 -18.17
N GLY A 238 7.78 6.00 -18.04
CA GLY A 238 6.51 6.60 -18.48
C GLY A 238 5.36 6.47 -17.48
N HIS A 239 5.56 5.75 -16.37
CA HIS A 239 4.58 5.60 -15.30
C HIS A 239 5.26 5.46 -13.94
N TYR A 240 4.52 5.74 -12.86
CA TYR A 240 5.00 5.59 -11.49
C TYR A 240 5.09 4.11 -11.07
N PRO A 241 5.86 3.78 -10.01
CA PRO A 241 5.90 2.43 -9.47
C PRO A 241 4.52 2.00 -8.98
N LYS A 242 4.25 0.70 -9.00
CA LYS A 242 3.06 0.14 -8.37
C LYS A 242 3.17 0.17 -6.85
N SER A 243 4.36 -0.03 -6.31
CA SER A 243 4.61 0.14 -4.88
C SER A 243 5.98 0.72 -4.61
N PHE A 244 6.06 1.56 -3.59
CA PHE A 244 7.30 1.74 -2.86
C PHE A 244 7.56 0.51 -2.01
N LEU A 245 8.83 0.20 -1.83
CA LEU A 245 9.29 -0.80 -0.89
C LEU A 245 10.29 -0.10 0.04
N VAL A 246 9.87 0.10 1.29
CA VAL A 246 10.57 0.94 2.27
C VAL A 246 10.88 0.18 3.56
N ASP A 247 11.96 0.58 4.22
CA ASP A 247 12.22 0.28 5.63
C ASP A 247 11.58 1.37 6.49
N PHE A 248 11.21 1.03 7.72
CA PHE A 248 10.66 1.91 8.76
C PHE A 248 9.61 2.88 8.23
N TYR A 249 8.55 2.35 7.61
CA TYR A 249 7.49 3.15 6.98
C TYR A 249 6.87 4.21 7.92
N GLU A 250 6.93 3.94 9.23
CA GLU A 250 6.43 4.79 10.30
C GLU A 250 7.30 6.03 10.57
N GLU A 251 8.57 6.01 10.14
CA GLU A 251 9.49 7.13 10.31
C GLU A 251 9.17 8.26 9.34
N GLY A 252 9.16 9.49 9.85
CA GLY A 252 8.78 10.68 9.06
C GLY A 252 7.29 11.03 9.14
N ALA A 253 6.57 10.49 10.13
CA ALA A 253 5.18 10.85 10.45
C ALA A 253 4.21 10.74 9.25
N GLY A 254 4.40 9.71 8.43
CA GLY A 254 3.55 9.40 7.27
C GLY A 254 4.01 10.03 5.97
N SER A 255 5.22 10.60 5.94
CA SER A 255 5.87 11.11 4.74
C SER A 255 5.84 10.15 3.55
N VAL A 256 6.03 8.84 3.78
CA VAL A 256 5.94 7.82 2.72
C VAL A 256 4.54 7.72 2.12
N PHE A 257 3.50 7.80 2.96
CA PHE A 257 2.10 7.80 2.51
C PHE A 257 1.73 9.11 1.83
N LYS A 258 2.28 10.22 2.31
CA LYS A 258 2.11 11.54 1.69
C LYS A 258 2.75 11.60 0.30
N ALA A 259 3.92 10.99 0.13
CA ALA A 259 4.56 10.83 -1.18
C ALA A 259 3.68 10.00 -2.14
N ALA A 260 3.16 8.86 -1.67
CA ALA A 260 2.23 8.05 -2.45
C ALA A 260 0.94 8.82 -2.80
N ALA A 261 0.37 9.57 -1.87
CA ALA A 261 -0.83 10.37 -2.09
C ALA A 261 -0.58 11.45 -3.17
N LYS A 262 0.54 12.17 -3.08
CA LYS A 262 0.97 13.16 -4.07
C LYS A 262 1.05 12.57 -5.47
N ILE A 263 1.70 11.42 -5.61
CA ILE A 263 1.87 10.71 -6.90
C ILE A 263 0.53 10.22 -7.47
N ASN A 264 -0.38 9.80 -6.58
CA ASN A 264 -1.73 9.42 -6.96
C ASN A 264 -2.67 10.62 -7.18
N ASN A 265 -2.21 11.85 -7.01
CA ASN A 265 -3.06 13.04 -7.07
C ASN A 265 -4.28 12.94 -6.13
N VAL A 266 -4.03 12.53 -4.88
CA VAL A 266 -5.01 12.53 -3.78
C VAL A 266 -4.41 13.23 -2.56
N GLU A 267 -5.25 13.71 -1.66
CA GLU A 267 -4.81 14.35 -0.42
C GLU A 267 -4.54 13.31 0.66
N TYR A 268 -3.37 13.37 1.30
CA TYR A 268 -3.06 12.55 2.46
C TYR A 268 -3.77 13.10 3.71
N LYS A 269 -4.75 12.33 4.24
CA LYS A 269 -5.63 12.77 5.34
C LYS A 269 -5.42 12.03 6.65
N LEU A 270 -4.45 11.12 6.69
CA LEU A 270 -4.33 10.15 7.77
C LEU A 270 -3.30 10.57 8.81
N ASP A 271 -3.61 10.26 10.07
CA ASP A 271 -2.62 10.27 11.15
C ASP A 271 -1.80 8.96 11.08
N CYS A 272 -0.52 9.09 10.76
CA CYS A 272 0.47 8.02 10.89
C CYS A 272 1.15 8.11 12.27
N CYS A 273 1.66 7.02 12.86
CA CYS A 273 1.43 5.60 12.58
C CYS A 273 1.23 4.89 13.92
N GLY A 274 0.80 3.63 13.91
CA GLY A 274 0.61 2.87 15.14
C GLY A 274 -0.53 3.37 16.04
N LYS A 275 -1.42 4.21 15.51
CA LYS A 275 -2.61 4.65 16.22
C LYS A 275 -3.76 3.69 15.94
N ASN A 276 -4.43 3.20 16.99
CA ASN A 276 -5.66 2.41 16.86
C ASN A 276 -6.79 3.27 16.27
N ARG A 277 -6.94 3.25 14.95
CA ARG A 277 -7.97 4.04 14.21
C ARG A 277 -9.40 3.72 14.66
N TRP A 278 -9.64 2.47 15.07
CA TRP A 278 -10.91 2.03 15.65
C TRP A 278 -11.26 2.75 16.96
N LEU A 279 -10.25 3.13 17.75
CA LEU A 279 -10.45 3.81 19.03
C LEU A 279 -10.69 5.32 18.85
N GLN A 280 -10.03 5.96 17.88
CA GLN A 280 -10.21 7.39 17.59
C GLN A 280 -11.63 7.73 17.12
N LEU A 281 -12.24 6.88 16.29
CA LEU A 281 -13.64 7.01 15.87
C LEU A 281 -14.62 6.87 17.05
N SER A 282 -14.27 6.02 18.02
CA SER A 282 -15.06 5.80 19.24
C SER A 282 -15.04 7.01 20.18
N ILE A 283 -13.88 7.67 20.30
CA ILE A 283 -13.67 8.84 21.18
C ILE A 283 -14.29 10.10 20.58
N GLY A 284 -14.23 10.29 19.25
CA GLY A 284 -14.90 11.40 18.55
C GLY A 284 -16.43 11.39 18.72
N CYS A 285 -17.02 10.22 18.93
CA CYS A 285 -18.44 10.08 19.25
C CYS A 285 -18.77 10.37 20.73
N LEU A 286 -17.82 10.16 21.65
CA LEU A 286 -18.02 10.32 23.10
C LEU A 286 -17.79 11.77 23.60
N THR A 287 -16.99 12.58 22.90
CA THR A 287 -16.66 13.96 23.32
C THR A 287 -17.76 15.00 23.06
N ARG A 288 -18.92 14.61 22.51
CA ARG A 288 -20.05 15.52 22.23
C ARG A 288 -21.24 15.43 23.18
N PHE A 289 -21.13 14.75 24.33
CA PHE A 289 -22.10 14.92 25.42
C PHE A 289 -21.83 16.23 26.18
N ARG A 290 -22.35 17.34 25.63
CA ARG A 290 -22.51 18.59 26.35
C ARG A 290 -23.58 18.34 27.43
N LEU A 291 -23.16 18.24 28.70
CA LEU A 291 -24.08 18.23 29.84
C LEU A 291 -24.89 19.55 29.82
N TRP A 292 -26.12 19.48 29.30
CA TRP A 292 -27.12 20.51 29.55
C TRP A 292 -27.69 20.27 30.96
N GLY A 293 -27.00 20.81 31.96
CA GLY A 293 -27.57 20.99 33.29
C GLY A 293 -28.43 22.25 33.29
N GLY A 294 -29.67 22.13 32.81
CA GLY A 294 -30.70 23.14 33.02
C GLY A 294 -31.63 22.71 34.14
N VAL A 295 -31.63 23.44 35.24
CA VAL A 295 -32.80 23.54 36.13
C VAL A 295 -32.96 25.02 36.48
N GLY A 296 -34.00 25.64 35.94
CA GLY A 296 -34.62 26.82 36.52
C GLY A 296 -35.92 26.39 37.18
N VAL A 297 -36.06 26.66 38.48
CA VAL A 297 -37.02 27.59 39.12
C VAL A 297 -36.38 28.01 40.43
#